data_AF-A0AAN4YBY9-F1
#
_entry.id   AF-A0AAN4YBY9-F1
#
_cell.length_a   1.000
_cell.length_b   1.000
_cell.length_c   1.000
_cell.angle_alpha   90.00
_cell.angle_beta   90.00
_cell.angle_gamma   90.00
#
_symmetry.space_group_name_H-M   'P 1'
#
loop_
_entity.id
_entity.type
_entity.pdbx_description
1 polymer ?
#
loop_
_entity_poly.entity_id
_entity_poly.type
_entity_poly.pdbx_seq_one_letter_code
_entity_poly.pdbx_strand_id
1 'polypeptide(L)'
;MHYAARGAEENKIVGGMYVPGHTDLGTVTLLFRQPVAALQILNSQGQWKWVRPQDGTITVNTCDALTALTGGLIKSSIHRVHVPPADQAHVDRLGVLPNNHVVLDPIQNSPLLNRLGLTQNVFTELGQHLTTEQWVKVRQTQQQRRTRDAKISEDGKYTYQPKDLEIIPGLHAKMRSSIALLAATAGTILASSNNYTEWMASSWLSKSVPVSRNYAYGVLYRGIELAHNKTNNAEYLDFIESQLSGVVSDSGELIDYNLTDKISLDDLRIGTNFLAAWAATGQEKFKLGADTLRRQIDITPRNEGGGLWHRDPTYPNQMWLDGIYMSTNFYALYTAWFDADNSTAWDDIMLQFDLIEEHCLREDGLLVHGFDYSKAAVWAGMSSTSHKSLFHPLPLSSSLIKQESNKSLQILKQVLLHLSGIAPWAAQALKQAQDEGGGWYLIMNDQYPSDPRNYIESSGSAMFTYGFLKGIRNGFLEESEYSQVADKGYKLLVDRFVSKNDNGTLNWEGTVEVGSLSSNGSFEVSPDVY
;
A
#
# COMPACT_ATOMS: atom_id res chain seq x y z
N MET A 1 33.15 4.35 4.67
CA MET A 1 33.41 5.70 5.20
C MET A 1 33.58 5.61 6.71
N HIS A 2 34.57 6.33 7.27
CA HIS A 2 34.78 6.45 8.71
C HIS A 2 34.89 7.93 9.06
N TYR A 3 34.06 8.40 10.01
CA TYR A 3 34.19 9.72 10.59
C TYR A 3 34.63 9.56 12.04
N ALA A 4 35.90 9.85 12.31
CA ALA A 4 36.46 9.81 13.64
C ALA A 4 35.90 10.95 14.50
N ALA A 5 35.65 10.66 15.77
CA ALA A 5 35.39 11.68 16.79
C ALA A 5 36.52 12.73 16.82
N ARG A 6 36.17 14.02 16.87
CA ARG A 6 37.12 15.15 16.93
C ARG A 6 37.00 15.90 18.25
N GLY A 7 38.11 16.49 18.70
CA GLY A 7 38.15 17.29 19.93
C GLY A 7 37.31 18.57 19.83
N ALA A 8 36.90 19.12 20.99
CA ALA A 8 36.06 20.31 21.04
C ALA A 8 36.67 21.54 20.32
N GLU A 9 37.99 21.70 20.38
CA GLU A 9 38.67 22.81 19.68
C GLU A 9 38.72 22.61 18.16
N GLU A 10 38.90 21.37 17.68
CA GLU A 10 38.82 21.06 16.25
C GLU A 10 37.40 21.28 15.70
N ASN A 11 36.38 20.96 16.50
CA ASN A 11 34.97 21.18 16.16
C ASN A 11 34.64 22.67 16.03
N LYS A 12 35.24 23.54 16.85
CA LYS A 12 35.09 25.00 16.74
C LYS A 12 35.75 25.55 15.47
N ILE A 13 36.93 25.05 15.10
CA ILE A 13 37.65 25.47 13.88
C ILE A 13 36.80 25.23 12.62
N VAL A 14 36.01 24.16 12.58
CA VAL A 14 35.13 23.82 11.43
C VAL A 14 33.68 24.31 11.57
N GLY A 15 33.39 25.17 12.57
CA GLY A 15 32.06 25.75 12.76
C GLY A 15 30.97 24.73 13.11
N GLY A 16 31.32 23.63 13.78
CA GLY A 16 30.33 22.61 14.15
C GLY A 16 29.85 21.73 12.99
N MET A 17 30.54 21.75 11.84
CA MET A 17 30.17 21.02 10.63
C MET A 17 31.30 20.10 10.17
N TYR A 18 31.05 18.79 10.14
CA TYR A 18 32.02 17.78 9.71
C TYR A 18 32.12 17.70 8.20
N VAL A 19 30.98 17.77 7.52
CA VAL A 19 30.90 17.77 6.05
C VAL A 19 29.79 18.73 5.61
N PRO A 20 30.06 19.64 4.67
CA PRO A 20 29.04 20.51 4.08
C PRO A 20 28.01 19.73 3.26
N GLY A 21 27.00 20.43 2.74
CA GLY A 21 25.96 19.83 1.89
C GLY A 21 26.55 19.18 0.64
N HIS A 22 26.31 17.88 0.46
CA HIS A 22 26.81 17.10 -0.68
C HIS A 22 25.87 15.95 -1.03
N THR A 23 26.14 15.31 -2.17
CA THR A 23 25.58 14.01 -2.56
C THR A 23 26.66 12.94 -2.52
N ASP A 24 26.24 11.69 -2.33
CA ASP A 24 27.12 10.54 -2.41
C ASP A 24 27.22 10.05 -3.86
N LEU A 25 28.39 9.56 -4.27
CA LEU A 25 28.66 9.18 -5.66
C LEU A 25 28.18 7.77 -6.04
N GLY A 26 27.91 6.91 -5.05
CA GLY A 26 27.56 5.50 -5.23
C GLY A 26 26.10 5.27 -5.66
N THR A 27 25.56 4.06 -5.42
CA THR A 27 24.13 3.75 -5.68
C THR A 27 23.27 4.04 -4.45
N VAL A 28 23.67 3.50 -3.30
CA VAL A 28 23.08 3.80 -1.99
C VAL A 28 24.19 3.88 -0.96
N THR A 29 24.00 4.66 0.10
CA THR A 29 24.84 4.60 1.30
C THR A 29 24.03 3.96 2.41
N LEU A 30 24.59 2.92 3.02
CA LEU A 30 24.00 2.28 4.19
C LEU A 30 24.64 2.85 5.45
N LEU A 31 23.82 3.49 6.27
CA LEU A 31 24.24 4.06 7.54
C LEU A 31 23.66 3.22 8.67
N PHE A 32 24.52 2.38 9.23
CA PHE A 32 24.20 1.50 10.34
C PHE A 32 24.13 2.31 11.64
N ARG A 33 23.29 1.86 12.57
CA ARG A 33 23.07 2.56 13.84
C ARG A 33 24.38 2.74 14.60
N GLN A 34 24.75 4.00 14.76
CA GLN A 34 25.52 4.54 15.88
C GLN A 34 24.62 5.62 16.49
N PRO A 35 24.54 5.77 17.83
CA PRO A 35 23.66 6.75 18.49
C PRO A 35 24.19 8.17 18.25
N VAL A 36 24.18 8.63 17.00
CA VAL A 36 24.85 9.84 16.53
C VAL A 36 23.86 10.65 15.70
N ALA A 37 23.19 11.60 16.34
CA ALA A 37 22.23 12.52 15.73
C ALA A 37 22.94 13.70 15.03
N ALA A 38 23.71 13.40 13.99
CA ALA A 38 24.56 14.37 13.30
C ALA A 38 24.15 14.64 11.84
N LEU A 39 23.15 13.94 11.31
CA LEU A 39 22.80 13.98 9.89
C LEU A 39 21.64 14.94 9.64
N GLN A 40 21.80 15.81 8.64
CA GLN A 40 20.70 16.58 8.07
C GLN A 40 20.55 16.34 6.57
N ILE A 41 19.31 16.33 6.10
CA ILE A 41 18.94 16.25 4.69
C ILE A 41 18.27 17.54 4.23
N LEU A 42 18.50 17.94 2.99
CA LEU A 42 17.83 19.08 2.37
C LEU A 42 16.53 18.59 1.71
N ASN A 43 15.39 19.12 2.14
CA ASN A 43 14.09 18.78 1.55
C ASN A 43 13.83 19.55 0.24
N SER A 44 12.74 19.21 -0.45
CA SER A 44 12.29 19.85 -1.69
C SER A 44 11.95 21.34 -1.56
N GLN A 45 11.75 21.83 -0.33
CA GLN A 45 11.50 23.24 -0.02
C GLN A 45 12.80 24.02 0.27
N GLY A 46 13.97 23.37 0.12
CA GLY A 46 15.27 23.99 0.41
C GLY A 46 15.59 24.12 1.90
N GLN A 47 14.92 23.35 2.77
CA GLN A 47 15.12 23.39 4.22
C GLN A 47 15.92 22.18 4.71
N TRP A 48 16.89 22.42 5.60
CA TRP A 48 17.63 21.37 6.28
C TRP A 48 16.78 20.75 7.40
N LYS A 49 16.63 19.42 7.39
CA LYS A 49 15.89 18.66 8.40
C LYS A 49 16.80 17.61 9.03
N TRP A 50 16.70 17.43 10.35
CA TRP A 50 17.43 16.40 11.07
C TRP A 50 16.87 15.02 10.77
N VAL A 51 17.78 14.06 10.56
CA VAL A 51 17.41 12.65 10.44
C VAL A 51 17.44 12.04 11.83
N ARG A 52 16.26 11.60 12.30
CA ARG A 52 16.13 10.95 13.60
C ARG A 52 16.77 9.55 13.54
N PRO A 53 17.71 9.20 14.43
CA PRO A 53 18.14 7.82 14.57
C PRO A 53 16.95 6.99 15.10
N GLN A 54 16.61 5.90 14.40
CA GLN A 54 15.51 4.99 14.77
C GLN A 54 16.08 3.61 15.17
N ASP A 55 15.61 3.08 16.28
CA ASP A 55 16.11 1.82 16.85
C ASP A 55 15.78 0.62 15.94
N GLY A 56 16.73 -0.30 15.78
CA GLY A 56 16.56 -1.49 14.94
C GLY A 56 16.56 -1.21 13.42
N THR A 57 16.92 0.00 12.98
CA THR A 57 16.88 0.39 11.56
C THR A 57 18.25 0.73 10.96
N ILE A 58 18.34 0.69 9.63
CA ILE A 58 19.45 1.22 8.83
C ILE A 58 18.92 2.41 8.05
N THR A 59 19.61 3.56 8.13
CA THR A 59 19.29 4.70 7.27
C THR A 59 19.90 4.47 5.89
N VAL A 60 19.08 4.54 4.85
CA VAL A 60 19.51 4.35 3.45
C VAL A 60 19.48 5.68 2.72
N ASN A 61 20.65 6.15 2.31
CA ASN A 61 20.79 7.34 1.48
C ASN A 61 20.76 6.95 -0.01
N THR A 62 20.00 7.67 -0.84
CA THR A 62 20.05 7.54 -2.30
C THR A 62 21.17 8.42 -2.87
N CYS A 63 21.83 7.92 -3.91
CA CYS A 63 23.09 8.49 -4.40
C CYS A 63 23.05 8.79 -5.91
N ASP A 64 24.09 9.44 -6.43
CA ASP A 64 24.19 9.89 -7.83
C ASP A 64 24.06 8.73 -8.83
N ALA A 65 24.68 7.56 -8.59
CA ALA A 65 24.60 6.43 -9.52
C ALA A 65 23.17 5.89 -9.64
N LEU A 66 22.40 5.84 -8.55
CA LEU A 66 20.99 5.42 -8.60
C LEU A 66 20.14 6.43 -9.37
N THR A 67 20.49 7.72 -9.29
CA THR A 67 19.85 8.76 -10.11
C THR A 67 20.09 8.49 -11.60
N ALA A 68 21.31 8.12 -11.99
CA ALA A 68 21.65 7.78 -13.37
C ALA A 68 20.92 6.51 -13.86
N LEU A 69 20.95 5.45 -13.06
CA LEU A 69 20.32 4.15 -13.36
C LEU A 69 18.79 4.23 -13.49
N THR A 70 18.18 5.26 -12.90
CA THR A 70 16.72 5.44 -12.94
C THR A 70 16.27 6.54 -13.88
N GLY A 71 17.14 7.01 -14.79
CA GLY A 71 16.83 8.10 -15.72
C GLY A 71 16.42 9.39 -14.99
N GLY A 72 16.89 9.57 -13.75
CA GLY A 72 16.55 10.72 -12.91
C GLY A 72 15.25 10.60 -12.13
N LEU A 73 14.57 9.45 -12.11
CA LEU A 73 13.36 9.22 -11.31
C LEU A 73 13.66 9.33 -9.80
N ILE A 74 14.67 8.59 -9.32
CA ILE A 74 15.12 8.66 -7.93
C ILE A 74 16.20 9.73 -7.86
N LYS A 75 16.01 10.74 -7.01
CA LYS A 75 17.02 11.80 -6.80
C LYS A 75 18.01 11.40 -5.72
N SER A 76 19.26 11.79 -5.92
CA SER A 76 20.26 11.72 -4.86
C SER A 76 19.89 12.67 -3.72
N SER A 77 20.00 12.18 -2.50
CA SER A 77 19.78 12.96 -1.29
C SER A 77 20.93 13.93 -1.04
N ILE A 78 20.61 15.23 -0.99
CA ILE A 78 21.55 16.25 -0.54
C ILE A 78 21.56 16.24 0.99
N HIS A 79 22.73 16.01 1.57
CA HIS A 79 22.87 15.85 3.01
C HIS A 79 24.14 16.51 3.54
N ARG A 80 24.16 16.84 4.84
CA ARG A 80 25.32 17.40 5.54
C ARG A 80 25.50 16.73 6.90
N VAL A 81 26.72 16.80 7.42
CA VAL A 81 27.08 16.16 8.69
C VAL A 81 27.54 17.23 9.68
N HIS A 82 26.84 17.31 10.80
CA HIS A 82 27.17 18.18 11.92
C HIS A 82 28.04 17.47 12.95
N VAL A 83 28.61 18.25 13.88
CA VAL A 83 29.16 17.70 15.12
C VAL A 83 28.03 17.01 15.89
N PRO A 84 28.23 15.77 16.39
CA PRO A 84 27.25 15.10 17.21
C PRO A 84 26.94 15.88 18.50
N PRO A 85 25.76 15.68 19.11
CA PRO A 85 25.49 16.13 20.48
C PRO A 85 26.60 15.74 21.47
N ALA A 86 26.75 16.51 22.55
CA ALA A 86 27.88 16.36 23.49
C ALA A 86 27.97 14.95 24.11
N ASP A 87 26.82 14.32 24.36
CA ASP A 87 26.68 12.95 24.85
C ASP A 87 27.08 11.88 23.82
N GLN A 88 27.27 12.25 22.55
CA GLN A 88 27.50 11.36 21.42
C GLN A 88 28.80 11.67 20.67
N ALA A 89 29.48 12.78 21.01
CA ALA A 89 30.67 13.27 20.32
C ALA A 89 31.88 12.32 20.38
N HIS A 90 31.85 11.32 21.25
CA HIS A 90 32.89 10.31 21.43
C HIS A 90 32.70 9.06 20.55
N VAL A 91 31.61 9.00 19.75
CA VAL A 91 31.25 7.82 18.94
C VAL A 91 31.61 8.04 17.48
N ASP A 92 32.40 7.13 16.92
CA ASP A 92 32.75 7.12 15.51
C ASP A 92 31.54 6.85 14.61
N ARG A 93 31.60 7.30 13.34
CA ARG A 93 30.58 6.99 12.33
C ARG A 93 31.07 6.04 11.23
N LEU A 94 30.35 4.96 10.94
CA LEU A 94 30.66 3.96 9.91
C LEU A 94 29.57 3.91 8.82
N GLY A 95 29.98 3.82 7.56
CA GLY A 95 29.07 3.65 6.43
C GLY A 95 29.65 2.76 5.34
N VAL A 96 28.80 1.98 4.68
CA VAL A 96 29.17 1.06 3.59
C VAL A 96 28.64 1.58 2.25
N LEU A 97 29.48 1.53 1.22
CA LEU A 97 29.20 1.94 -0.16
C LEU A 97 29.35 0.72 -1.08
N PRO A 98 28.27 0.24 -1.74
CA PRO A 98 28.36 -0.91 -2.63
C PRO A 98 28.55 -0.56 -4.12
N ASN A 99 29.37 -1.39 -4.76
CA ASN A 99 29.47 -1.76 -6.19
C ASN A 99 30.15 -0.77 -7.18
N ASN A 100 31.24 -1.22 -7.80
CA ASN A 100 32.12 -0.45 -8.70
C ASN A 100 31.88 -0.71 -10.20
N HIS A 101 31.27 -1.83 -10.58
CA HIS A 101 31.33 -2.34 -11.96
C HIS A 101 30.07 -2.08 -12.80
N VAL A 102 29.06 -1.45 -12.22
CA VAL A 102 27.78 -1.17 -12.91
C VAL A 102 27.96 -0.03 -13.90
N VAL A 103 27.48 -0.21 -15.13
CA VAL A 103 27.41 0.86 -16.15
C VAL A 103 26.22 1.78 -15.79
N LEU A 104 26.44 3.09 -15.77
CA LEU A 104 25.47 4.10 -15.35
C LEU A 104 24.41 4.44 -16.43
N ASP A 105 23.98 3.45 -17.18
CA ASP A 105 22.89 3.58 -18.15
C ASP A 105 21.55 3.36 -17.44
N PRO A 106 20.45 4.02 -17.86
CA PRO A 106 19.14 3.72 -17.29
C PRO A 106 18.76 2.25 -17.49
N ILE A 107 18.11 1.68 -16.47
CA ILE A 107 17.76 0.26 -16.46
C ILE A 107 16.73 -0.03 -17.56
N GLN A 108 17.17 -0.68 -18.64
CA GLN A 108 16.38 -0.87 -19.86
C GLN A 108 15.22 -1.86 -19.68
N ASN A 109 15.35 -2.83 -18.78
CA ASN A 109 14.32 -3.82 -18.51
C ASN A 109 13.31 -3.39 -17.43
N SER A 110 13.26 -2.10 -17.07
CA SER A 110 12.28 -1.60 -16.10
C SER A 110 10.98 -1.19 -16.78
N PRO A 111 9.84 -1.89 -16.53
CA PRO A 111 8.54 -1.52 -17.09
C PRO A 111 8.12 -0.11 -16.67
N LEU A 112 8.50 0.31 -15.45
CA LEU A 112 8.21 1.66 -14.95
C LEU A 112 9.00 2.73 -15.69
N LEU A 113 10.31 2.56 -15.88
CA LEU A 113 11.13 3.56 -16.58
C LEU A 113 10.70 3.67 -18.05
N ASN A 114 10.40 2.53 -18.69
CA ASN A 114 9.87 2.49 -20.05
C ASN A 114 8.55 3.24 -20.18
N ARG A 115 7.61 3.01 -19.24
CA ARG A 115 6.33 3.73 -19.21
C ARG A 115 6.49 5.24 -19.01
N LEU A 116 7.50 5.67 -18.26
CA LEU A 116 7.77 7.10 -18.00
C LEU A 116 8.69 7.75 -19.05
N GLY A 117 9.16 6.99 -20.05
CA GLY A 117 10.12 7.48 -21.05
C GLY A 117 11.50 7.81 -20.48
N LEU A 118 11.85 7.30 -19.29
CA LEU A 118 13.11 7.57 -18.59
C LEU A 118 14.18 6.54 -18.97
N THR A 119 14.36 6.33 -20.27
CA THR A 119 15.26 5.31 -20.84
C THR A 119 16.65 5.85 -21.21
N GLN A 120 16.83 7.17 -21.11
CA GLN A 120 18.10 7.87 -21.34
C GLN A 120 18.46 8.77 -20.15
N ASN A 121 19.75 9.05 -20.03
CA ASN A 121 20.33 10.06 -19.15
C ASN A 121 21.49 10.77 -19.87
N VAL A 122 22.09 11.75 -19.19
CA VAL A 122 23.20 12.57 -19.75
C VAL A 122 24.38 11.75 -20.26
N PHE A 123 24.67 10.58 -19.68
CA PHE A 123 25.77 9.72 -20.11
C PHE A 123 25.43 9.05 -21.44
N THR A 124 24.24 8.45 -21.54
CA THR A 124 23.76 7.83 -22.79
C THR A 124 23.55 8.84 -23.91
N GLU A 125 23.10 10.07 -23.58
CA GLU A 125 22.93 11.16 -24.56
C GLU A 125 24.27 11.61 -25.15
N LEU A 126 25.34 11.57 -24.35
CA LEU A 126 26.71 11.88 -24.77
C LEU A 126 27.43 10.68 -25.41
N GLY A 127 26.77 9.53 -25.55
CA GLY A 127 27.38 8.28 -26.03
C GLY A 127 28.48 7.75 -25.12
N GLN A 128 28.46 8.10 -23.83
CA GLN A 128 29.43 7.66 -22.83
C GLN A 128 28.79 6.63 -21.91
N HIS A 129 29.35 5.42 -21.86
CA HIS A 129 28.86 4.32 -21.02
C HIS A 129 29.81 4.09 -19.85
N LEU A 130 29.82 5.04 -18.91
CA LEU A 130 30.76 5.02 -17.78
C LEU A 130 30.32 4.00 -16.73
N THR A 131 31.29 3.25 -16.18
CA THR A 131 31.05 2.48 -14.96
C THR A 131 31.01 3.39 -13.74
N THR A 132 30.37 2.94 -12.65
CA THR A 132 30.39 3.64 -11.35
C THR A 132 31.81 3.95 -10.91
N GLU A 133 32.78 3.06 -11.11
CA GLU A 133 34.19 3.31 -10.80
C GLU A 133 34.80 4.45 -11.61
N GLN A 134 34.57 4.46 -12.94
CA GLN A 134 35.07 5.51 -13.82
C GLN A 134 34.45 6.86 -13.46
N TRP A 135 33.14 6.88 -13.22
CA TRP A 135 32.41 8.05 -12.76
C TRP A 135 32.94 8.59 -11.42
N VAL A 136 33.12 7.72 -10.42
CA VAL A 136 33.63 8.09 -9.10
C VAL A 136 35.05 8.66 -9.21
N LYS A 137 35.94 8.06 -10.02
CA LYS A 137 37.30 8.56 -10.26
C LYS A 137 37.27 9.97 -10.86
N VAL A 138 36.46 10.20 -11.88
CA VAL A 138 36.31 11.53 -12.51
C VAL A 138 35.77 12.54 -11.49
N ARG A 139 34.72 12.20 -10.75
CA ARG A 139 34.09 13.12 -9.79
C ARG A 139 34.96 13.43 -8.58
N GLN A 140 35.70 12.45 -8.06
CA GLN A 140 36.66 12.70 -6.98
C GLN A 140 37.74 13.71 -7.42
N THR A 141 38.24 13.63 -8.65
CA THR A 141 39.22 14.61 -9.15
C THR A 141 38.64 16.01 -9.32
N GLN A 142 37.32 16.15 -9.51
CA GLN A 142 36.63 17.44 -9.57
C GLN A 142 36.31 17.98 -8.16
N GLN A 143 35.85 17.13 -7.23
CA GLN A 143 35.58 17.50 -5.83
C GLN A 143 36.86 17.87 -5.06
N GLN A 144 38.02 17.29 -5.42
CA GLN A 144 39.31 17.60 -4.80
C GLN A 144 39.97 18.88 -5.33
N ARG A 145 39.44 19.52 -6.39
CA ARG A 145 39.88 20.85 -6.83
C ARG A 145 39.32 21.91 -5.87
N ARG A 146 39.93 22.03 -4.68
CA ARG A 146 39.75 23.19 -3.80
C ARG A 146 40.35 24.44 -4.46
N THR A 147 39.64 25.08 -5.38
CA THR A 147 40.11 26.34 -5.95
C THR A 147 39.69 27.58 -5.15
N ARG A 148 38.86 27.45 -4.11
CA ARG A 148 38.47 28.59 -3.24
C ARG A 148 38.15 28.15 -1.82
N ASP A 149 38.48 29.02 -0.86
CA ASP A 149 38.07 28.91 0.53
C ASP A 149 36.56 29.13 0.68
N ALA A 150 35.94 28.35 1.57
CA ALA A 150 34.53 28.50 1.91
C ALA A 150 34.30 29.82 2.66
N LYS A 151 33.35 30.64 2.20
CA LYS A 151 32.93 31.86 2.92
C LYS A 151 31.84 31.51 3.93
N ILE A 152 32.19 31.60 5.21
CA ILE A 152 31.30 31.40 6.35
C ILE A 152 30.79 32.78 6.79
N SER A 153 29.47 32.97 6.88
CA SER A 153 28.87 34.18 7.45
C SER A 153 28.98 34.19 8.98
N GLU A 154 28.77 35.35 9.60
CA GLU A 154 28.91 35.56 11.05
C GLU A 154 28.00 34.65 11.91
N ASP A 155 26.92 34.10 11.33
CA ASP A 155 26.02 33.11 11.97
C ASP A 155 26.41 31.65 11.69
N GLY A 156 27.62 31.40 11.18
CA GLY A 156 28.14 30.06 10.89
C GLY A 156 27.54 29.42 9.63
N LYS A 157 26.76 30.15 8.83
CA LYS A 157 26.23 29.62 7.56
C LYS A 157 27.29 29.71 6.46
N TYR A 158 27.39 28.64 5.68
CA TYR A 158 28.14 28.68 4.44
C TYR A 158 27.35 29.49 3.40
N THR A 159 27.99 30.50 2.81
CA THR A 159 27.43 31.24 1.68
C THR A 159 27.91 30.58 0.39
N TYR A 160 27.03 29.79 -0.22
CA TYR A 160 27.30 29.13 -1.50
C TYR A 160 26.93 30.06 -2.65
N GLN A 161 27.74 30.10 -3.70
CA GLN A 161 27.29 30.62 -4.99
C GLN A 161 26.40 29.57 -5.66
N PRO A 162 25.42 29.94 -6.50
CA PRO A 162 24.57 28.98 -7.21
C PRO A 162 25.34 27.88 -7.99
N LYS A 163 26.54 28.20 -8.47
CA LYS A 163 27.46 27.24 -9.10
C LYS A 163 28.05 26.18 -8.15
N ASP A 164 28.11 26.48 -6.86
CA ASP A 164 28.61 25.54 -5.83
C ASP A 164 27.50 24.53 -5.44
N LEU A 165 26.26 24.79 -5.88
CA LEU A 165 25.10 23.91 -5.80
C LEU A 165 24.81 23.22 -7.15
N GLU A 166 25.63 23.46 -8.18
CA GLU A 166 25.52 22.73 -9.45
C GLU A 166 25.94 21.28 -9.23
N ILE A 167 24.96 20.39 -9.27
CA ILE A 167 25.16 18.95 -9.12
C ILE A 167 26.00 18.42 -10.30
N ILE A 168 25.89 19.02 -11.50
CA ILE A 168 26.69 18.71 -12.70
C ILE A 168 27.01 20.03 -13.43
N PRO A 169 28.26 20.28 -13.90
CA PRO A 169 28.59 21.46 -14.67
C PRO A 169 27.69 21.58 -15.93
N GLY A 170 26.95 22.68 -16.04
CA GLY A 170 26.02 22.92 -17.16
C GLY A 170 24.60 22.37 -16.95
N LEU A 171 24.32 21.63 -15.86
CA LEU A 171 22.97 21.26 -15.47
C LEU A 171 22.48 22.23 -14.38
N HIS A 172 21.89 23.35 -14.80
CA HIS A 172 21.09 24.15 -13.89
C HIS A 172 19.87 23.32 -13.51
N ALA A 173 19.69 23.04 -12.22
CA ALA A 173 18.40 22.60 -11.70
C ALA A 173 17.40 23.75 -11.93
N LYS A 174 16.82 23.86 -13.13
CA LYS A 174 15.55 24.54 -13.31
C LYS A 174 14.58 23.75 -12.47
N MET A 175 14.20 24.29 -11.31
CA MET A 175 12.86 24.04 -10.82
C MET A 175 11.93 24.48 -11.94
N ARG A 176 11.48 23.55 -12.77
CA ARG A 176 10.30 23.78 -13.59
C ARG A 176 9.18 23.93 -12.57
N SER A 177 8.83 25.17 -12.26
CA SER A 177 7.51 25.46 -11.72
C SER A 177 6.52 24.83 -12.67
N SER A 178 5.73 23.90 -12.15
CA SER A 178 4.83 23.02 -12.89
C SER A 178 3.62 23.73 -13.51
N ILE A 179 3.75 24.98 -13.95
CA ILE A 179 2.61 25.81 -14.39
C ILE A 179 2.64 26.16 -15.89
N ALA A 180 3.73 25.93 -16.63
CA ALA A 180 3.78 26.29 -18.05
C ALA A 180 4.43 25.23 -18.94
N LEU A 181 3.78 24.07 -19.08
CA LEU A 181 3.93 23.20 -20.26
C LEU A 181 2.68 22.34 -20.49
N LEU A 182 1.51 22.98 -20.48
CA LEU A 182 0.22 22.37 -20.85
C LEU A 182 -0.38 22.97 -22.13
N ALA A 183 0.38 23.76 -22.88
CA ALA A 183 -0.04 24.28 -24.18
C ALA A 183 1.04 23.99 -25.23
N ALA A 184 0.62 23.41 -26.35
CA ALA A 184 1.41 23.09 -27.54
C ALA A 184 2.24 21.79 -27.51
N THR A 185 1.54 20.65 -27.47
CA THR A 185 1.71 19.52 -28.42
C THR A 185 0.43 18.67 -28.37
N ALA A 186 -0.72 19.33 -28.56
CA ALA A 186 -1.95 18.64 -28.94
C ALA A 186 -1.83 18.29 -30.43
N GLY A 187 -1.23 17.13 -30.69
CA GLY A 187 -0.99 16.65 -32.04
C GLY A 187 -0.58 15.19 -31.99
N THR A 188 -1.58 14.34 -32.15
CA THR A 188 -1.53 12.89 -32.46
C THR A 188 -1.18 11.91 -31.33
N ILE A 189 -2.26 11.24 -30.89
CA ILE A 189 -2.40 9.94 -30.22
C ILE A 189 -1.93 9.88 -28.76
N LEU A 190 -2.72 10.49 -27.87
CA LEU A 190 -2.88 10.02 -26.50
C LEU A 190 -4.30 9.50 -26.36
N ALA A 191 -4.47 8.19 -26.19
CA ALA A 191 -5.72 7.68 -25.62
C ALA A 191 -5.87 8.35 -24.25
N SER A 192 -6.97 9.09 -24.04
CA SER A 192 -7.28 9.68 -22.75
C SER A 192 -7.49 8.54 -21.75
N SER A 193 -6.50 8.24 -20.91
CA SER A 193 -6.73 7.36 -19.76
C SER A 193 -7.67 8.10 -18.83
N ASN A 194 -8.94 7.70 -18.80
CA ASN A 194 -9.91 8.23 -17.86
C ASN A 194 -9.42 7.92 -16.44
N ASN A 195 -9.26 8.96 -15.60
CA ASN A 195 -8.79 8.83 -14.22
C ASN A 195 -9.95 8.37 -13.29
N TYR A 196 -10.46 7.15 -13.51
CA TYR A 196 -11.63 6.64 -12.80
C TYR A 196 -11.46 6.55 -11.28
N THR A 197 -10.25 6.27 -10.78
CA THR A 197 -9.97 6.23 -9.33
C THR A 197 -10.24 7.59 -8.70
N GLU A 198 -9.66 8.64 -9.28
CA GLU A 198 -9.82 10.02 -8.84
C GLU A 198 -11.26 10.50 -9.03
N TRP A 199 -11.87 10.19 -10.18
CA TRP A 199 -13.23 10.59 -10.48
C TRP A 199 -14.24 9.96 -9.51
N MET A 200 -14.10 8.67 -9.18
CA MET A 200 -14.91 8.00 -8.16
C MET A 200 -14.70 8.62 -6.78
N ALA A 201 -13.45 8.83 -6.35
CA ALA A 201 -13.13 9.41 -5.05
C ALA A 201 -13.73 10.81 -4.89
N SER A 202 -13.47 11.72 -5.84
CA SER A 202 -14.04 13.07 -5.83
C SER A 202 -15.56 13.07 -5.90
N SER A 203 -16.17 12.12 -6.62
CA SER A 203 -17.63 11.97 -6.66
C SER A 203 -18.20 11.60 -5.30
N TRP A 204 -17.56 10.71 -4.55
CA TRP A 204 -17.96 10.38 -3.19
C TRP A 204 -17.74 11.53 -2.20
N LEU A 205 -16.64 12.27 -2.32
CA LEU A 205 -16.40 13.46 -1.49
C LEU A 205 -17.46 14.55 -1.71
N SER A 206 -18.06 14.63 -2.91
CA SER A 206 -19.15 15.56 -3.20
C SER A 206 -20.50 15.15 -2.60
N LYS A 207 -20.63 13.91 -2.13
CA LYS A 207 -21.85 13.37 -1.51
C LYS A 207 -21.80 13.57 0.01
N SER A 208 -22.98 13.71 0.63
CA SER A 208 -23.11 13.70 2.09
C SER A 208 -22.96 12.27 2.64
N VAL A 209 -21.73 11.77 2.68
CA VAL A 209 -21.41 10.43 3.20
C VAL A 209 -21.63 10.39 4.72
N PRO A 210 -22.50 9.50 5.23
CA PRO A 210 -22.72 9.36 6.66
C PRO A 210 -21.46 8.89 7.40
N VAL A 211 -21.21 9.49 8.57
CA VAL A 211 -20.21 9.00 9.53
C VAL A 211 -20.66 7.65 10.03
N SER A 212 -19.89 6.60 9.70
CA SER A 212 -20.25 5.24 10.04
C SER A 212 -19.03 4.33 10.13
N ARG A 213 -19.15 3.35 11.05
CA ARG A 213 -18.22 2.22 11.20
C ARG A 213 -18.62 1.01 10.35
N ASN A 214 -19.79 1.05 9.70
CA ASN A 214 -20.24 -0.08 8.90
C ASN A 214 -19.22 -0.45 7.81
N TYR A 215 -19.03 -1.74 7.60
CA TYR A 215 -17.98 -2.29 6.74
C TYR A 215 -17.99 -1.72 5.33
N ALA A 216 -19.15 -1.41 4.75
CA ALA A 216 -19.26 -0.84 3.40
C ALA A 216 -18.56 0.52 3.31
N TYR A 217 -18.70 1.35 4.35
CA TYR A 217 -17.96 2.62 4.45
C TYR A 217 -16.47 2.38 4.69
N GLY A 218 -16.09 1.36 5.48
CA GLY A 218 -14.69 0.94 5.61
C GLY A 218 -14.03 0.59 4.26
N VAL A 219 -14.77 -0.09 3.38
CA VAL A 219 -14.34 -0.38 1.99
C VAL A 219 -14.24 0.91 1.16
N LEU A 220 -15.22 1.81 1.26
CA LEU A 220 -15.17 3.12 0.60
C LEU A 220 -13.94 3.93 1.02
N TYR A 221 -13.71 4.08 2.32
CA TYR A 221 -12.56 4.80 2.87
C TYR A 221 -11.25 4.18 2.39
N ARG A 222 -11.20 2.85 2.26
CA ARG A 222 -10.04 2.16 1.70
C ARG A 222 -9.81 2.52 0.22
N GLY A 223 -10.87 2.65 -0.57
CA GLY A 223 -10.79 3.12 -1.96
C GLY A 223 -10.26 4.55 -2.06
N ILE A 224 -10.74 5.45 -1.20
CA ILE A 224 -10.28 6.85 -1.14
C ILE A 224 -8.82 6.93 -0.65
N GLU A 225 -8.41 6.06 0.27
CA GLU A 225 -7.01 5.96 0.72
C GLU A 225 -6.09 5.53 -0.43
N LEU A 226 -6.53 4.58 -1.26
CA LEU A 226 -5.80 4.19 -2.46
C LEU A 226 -5.72 5.34 -3.49
N ALA A 227 -6.76 6.17 -3.59
CA ALA A 227 -6.72 7.39 -4.40
C ALA A 227 -5.72 8.40 -3.83
N HIS A 228 -5.69 8.61 -2.52
CA HIS A 228 -4.69 9.44 -1.82
C HIS A 228 -3.27 8.95 -2.12
N ASN A 229 -3.01 7.65 -1.95
CA ASN A 229 -1.69 7.07 -2.21
C ASN A 229 -1.26 7.21 -3.68
N LYS A 230 -2.21 7.26 -4.62
CA LYS A 230 -1.93 7.46 -6.04
C LYS A 230 -1.61 8.93 -6.38
N THR A 231 -2.34 9.88 -5.78
CA THR A 231 -2.31 11.29 -6.21
C THR A 231 -1.59 12.22 -5.25
N ASN A 232 -1.38 11.80 -4.01
CA ASN A 232 -0.96 12.62 -2.87
C ASN A 232 -1.89 13.83 -2.62
N ASN A 233 -3.18 13.75 -3.00
CA ASN A 233 -4.17 14.79 -2.71
C ASN A 233 -4.57 14.74 -1.23
N ALA A 234 -4.29 15.82 -0.49
CA ALA A 234 -4.59 15.93 0.93
C ALA A 234 -6.09 15.86 1.24
N GLU A 235 -6.97 16.33 0.35
CA GLU A 235 -8.42 16.32 0.58
C GLU A 235 -8.98 14.91 0.84
N TYR A 236 -8.38 13.89 0.22
CA TYR A 236 -8.76 12.50 0.43
C TYR A 236 -8.40 12.01 1.84
N LEU A 237 -7.23 12.40 2.34
CA LEU A 237 -6.80 12.06 3.70
C LEU A 237 -7.64 12.82 4.73
N ASP A 238 -7.85 14.12 4.52
CA ASP A 238 -8.69 14.96 5.39
C ASP A 238 -10.12 14.39 5.51
N PHE A 239 -10.71 13.95 4.39
CA PHE A 239 -12.01 13.29 4.38
C PHE A 239 -12.00 12.00 5.22
N ILE A 240 -11.02 11.13 5.03
CA ILE A 240 -10.93 9.86 5.79
C ILE A 240 -10.76 10.15 7.29
N GLU A 241 -9.87 11.06 7.65
CA GLU A 241 -9.63 11.45 9.05
C GLU A 241 -10.89 12.01 9.71
N SER A 242 -11.65 12.84 9.00
CA SER A 242 -12.94 13.36 9.44
C SER A 242 -13.93 12.23 9.73
N GLN A 243 -14.07 11.28 8.81
CA GLN A 243 -15.00 10.16 8.96
C GLN A 243 -14.59 9.24 10.13
N LEU A 244 -13.31 8.92 10.24
CA LEU A 244 -12.80 8.07 11.32
C LEU A 244 -12.88 8.76 12.69
N SER A 245 -12.57 10.06 12.78
CA SER A 245 -12.70 10.83 14.03
C SER A 245 -14.15 10.96 14.50
N GLY A 246 -15.13 10.75 13.62
CA GLY A 246 -16.54 10.69 13.98
C GLY A 246 -16.97 9.37 14.62
N VAL A 247 -16.14 8.32 14.59
CA VAL A 247 -16.44 6.99 15.17
C VAL A 247 -15.44 6.53 16.23
N VAL A 248 -14.39 7.32 16.50
CA VAL A 248 -13.45 7.14 17.61
C VAL A 248 -13.24 8.46 18.33
N SER A 249 -13.36 8.46 19.66
CA SER A 249 -13.14 9.64 20.49
C SER A 249 -11.66 10.05 20.52
N ASP A 250 -11.38 11.25 21.03
CA ASP A 250 -10.00 11.70 21.22
C ASP A 250 -9.24 10.88 22.29
N SER A 251 -9.94 10.18 23.19
CA SER A 251 -9.34 9.22 24.12
C SER A 251 -9.07 7.84 23.48
N GLY A 252 -9.47 7.63 22.22
CA GLY A 252 -9.31 6.35 21.51
C GLY A 252 -10.43 5.33 21.75
N GLU A 253 -11.52 5.74 22.40
CA GLU A 253 -12.69 4.89 22.61
C GLU A 253 -13.59 4.87 21.37
N LEU A 254 -14.03 3.68 20.95
CA LEU A 254 -14.96 3.55 19.84
C LEU A 254 -16.35 4.03 20.26
N ILE A 255 -16.89 4.98 19.49
CA ILE A 255 -18.22 5.56 19.75
C ILE A 255 -19.29 4.50 19.45
N ASP A 256 -20.29 4.41 20.34
CA ASP A 256 -21.42 3.47 20.24
C ASP A 256 -21.00 2.03 19.90
N TYR A 257 -19.99 1.53 20.60
CA TYR A 257 -19.44 0.18 20.40
C TYR A 257 -19.67 -0.70 21.62
N ASN A 258 -20.70 -1.54 21.52
CA ASN A 258 -21.11 -2.47 22.58
C ASN A 258 -20.67 -3.89 22.22
N LEU A 259 -19.81 -4.48 23.06
CA LEU A 259 -19.30 -5.84 22.95
C LEU A 259 -19.99 -6.85 23.89
N THR A 260 -20.93 -6.38 24.72
CA THR A 260 -21.60 -7.20 25.74
C THR A 260 -22.79 -7.97 25.16
N ASP A 261 -23.60 -7.29 24.34
CA ASP A 261 -24.87 -7.85 23.84
C ASP A 261 -24.78 -8.42 22.42
N LYS A 262 -23.78 -7.97 21.65
CA LYS A 262 -23.57 -8.39 20.27
C LYS A 262 -22.10 -8.30 19.89
N ILE A 263 -21.66 -9.24 19.07
CA ILE A 263 -20.32 -9.23 18.46
C ILE A 263 -20.48 -9.56 16.99
N SER A 264 -19.86 -8.79 16.09
CA SER A 264 -19.88 -9.05 14.66
C SER A 264 -18.51 -8.90 14.05
N LEU A 265 -18.13 -9.86 13.19
CA LEU A 265 -16.90 -9.72 12.40
C LEU A 265 -16.95 -8.52 11.45
N ASP A 266 -18.14 -8.06 11.05
CA ASP A 266 -18.31 -6.89 10.18
C ASP A 266 -17.75 -5.61 10.79
N ASP A 267 -17.80 -5.50 12.12
CA ASP A 267 -17.27 -4.34 12.85
C ASP A 267 -15.74 -4.23 12.74
N LEU A 268 -15.05 -5.34 12.44
CA LEU A 268 -13.59 -5.38 12.36
C LEU A 268 -13.04 -4.74 11.09
N ARG A 269 -13.86 -4.64 10.03
CA ARG A 269 -13.39 -4.17 8.72
C ARG A 269 -12.77 -2.79 8.79
N ILE A 270 -13.34 -1.88 9.59
CA ILE A 270 -12.81 -0.51 9.72
C ILE A 270 -11.41 -0.47 10.35
N GLY A 271 -10.97 -1.54 11.03
CA GLY A 271 -9.70 -1.57 11.75
C GLY A 271 -8.51 -1.29 10.85
N THR A 272 -8.53 -1.74 9.60
CA THR A 272 -7.45 -1.40 8.65
C THR A 272 -7.40 0.10 8.35
N ASN A 273 -8.55 0.79 8.34
CA ASN A 273 -8.62 2.23 8.10
C ASN A 273 -8.04 3.01 9.29
N PHE A 274 -8.32 2.56 10.52
CA PHE A 274 -7.67 3.12 11.71
C PHE A 274 -6.15 2.93 11.67
N LEU A 275 -5.66 1.74 11.31
CA LEU A 275 -4.22 1.50 11.18
C LEU A 275 -3.59 2.38 10.09
N ALA A 276 -4.25 2.54 8.94
CA ALA A 276 -3.78 3.42 7.87
C ALA A 276 -3.75 4.89 8.30
N ALA A 277 -4.79 5.38 8.97
CA ALA A 277 -4.85 6.75 9.48
C ALA A 277 -3.79 7.00 10.57
N TRP A 278 -3.58 6.05 11.48
CA TRP A 278 -2.48 6.13 12.46
C TRP A 278 -1.11 6.19 11.76
N ALA A 279 -0.87 5.34 10.76
CA ALA A 279 0.40 5.35 10.03
C ALA A 279 0.62 6.65 9.24
N ALA A 280 -0.43 7.25 8.70
CA ALA A 280 -0.36 8.50 7.95
C ALA A 280 -0.16 9.73 8.85
N THR A 281 -0.76 9.74 10.04
CA THR A 281 -0.89 10.96 10.87
C THR A 281 -0.11 10.92 12.19
N GLY A 282 0.18 9.73 12.71
CA GLY A 282 0.70 9.52 14.05
C GLY A 282 -0.31 9.78 15.17
N GLN A 283 -1.61 9.98 14.86
CA GLN A 283 -2.63 10.22 15.89
C GLN A 283 -2.98 8.94 16.63
N GLU A 284 -2.61 8.87 17.92
CA GLU A 284 -2.71 7.66 18.74
C GLU A 284 -4.14 7.15 18.94
N LYS A 285 -5.15 8.03 18.89
CA LYS A 285 -6.57 7.64 19.01
C LYS A 285 -6.99 6.56 18.01
N PHE A 286 -6.44 6.58 16.79
CA PHE A 286 -6.75 5.57 15.79
C PHE A 286 -6.15 4.21 16.15
N LYS A 287 -4.93 4.18 16.70
CA LYS A 287 -4.30 2.95 17.19
C LYS A 287 -5.11 2.37 18.34
N LEU A 288 -5.51 3.18 19.32
CA LEU A 288 -6.34 2.75 20.45
C LEU A 288 -7.71 2.21 20.00
N GLY A 289 -8.32 2.82 18.97
CA GLY A 289 -9.52 2.29 18.32
C GLY A 289 -9.26 0.90 17.71
N ALA A 290 -8.15 0.73 17.00
CA ALA A 290 -7.73 -0.57 16.45
C ALA A 290 -7.47 -1.61 17.56
N ASP A 291 -6.86 -1.24 18.68
CA ASP A 291 -6.65 -2.16 19.82
C ASP A 291 -7.97 -2.72 20.35
N THR A 292 -9.01 -1.88 20.37
CA THR A 292 -10.35 -2.29 20.79
C THR A 292 -10.93 -3.34 19.86
N LEU A 293 -10.78 -3.17 18.54
CA LEU A 293 -11.19 -4.16 17.55
C LEU A 293 -10.34 -5.44 17.66
N ARG A 294 -9.04 -5.33 17.94
CA ARG A 294 -8.17 -6.50 18.14
C ARG A 294 -8.65 -7.31 19.35
N ARG A 295 -9.04 -6.67 20.45
CA ARG A 295 -9.61 -7.36 21.63
C ARG A 295 -10.94 -8.05 21.33
N GLN A 296 -11.77 -7.48 20.43
CA GLN A 296 -13.01 -8.14 20.00
C GLN A 296 -12.72 -9.56 19.45
N ILE A 297 -11.62 -9.74 18.69
CA ILE A 297 -11.28 -11.06 18.12
C ILE A 297 -11.10 -12.11 19.21
N ASP A 298 -10.50 -11.75 20.36
CA ASP A 298 -10.25 -12.70 21.46
C ASP A 298 -11.54 -13.15 22.16
N ILE A 299 -12.56 -12.30 22.19
CA ILE A 299 -13.85 -12.58 22.83
C ILE A 299 -14.91 -13.09 21.85
N THR A 300 -14.63 -13.07 20.55
CA THR A 300 -15.57 -13.54 19.53
C THR A 300 -15.77 -15.06 19.71
N PRO A 301 -17.02 -15.54 19.84
CA PRO A 301 -17.29 -16.97 19.99
C PRO A 301 -16.76 -17.79 18.82
N ARG A 302 -16.41 -19.05 19.11
CA ARG A 302 -15.83 -19.98 18.14
C ARG A 302 -16.65 -21.25 18.07
N ASN A 303 -16.71 -21.84 16.88
CA ASN A 303 -17.24 -23.20 16.70
C ASN A 303 -16.24 -24.24 17.24
N GLU A 304 -16.64 -25.52 17.27
CA GLU A 304 -15.79 -26.60 17.79
C GLU A 304 -14.48 -26.78 17.01
N GLY A 305 -14.44 -26.40 15.73
CA GLY A 305 -13.23 -26.36 14.91
C GLY A 305 -12.31 -25.18 15.19
N GLY A 306 -12.70 -24.24 16.06
CA GLY A 306 -11.93 -23.03 16.39
C GLY A 306 -12.24 -21.82 15.49
N GLY A 307 -13.20 -21.95 14.58
CA GLY A 307 -13.61 -20.92 13.64
C GLY A 307 -14.48 -19.83 14.26
N LEU A 308 -14.18 -18.56 13.96
CA LEU A 308 -14.89 -17.39 14.47
C LEU A 308 -16.34 -17.35 13.97
N TRP A 309 -17.30 -17.21 14.88
CA TRP A 309 -18.70 -16.98 14.49
C TRP A 309 -18.83 -15.66 13.75
N HIS A 310 -19.63 -15.64 12.68
CA HIS A 310 -19.82 -14.42 11.89
C HIS A 310 -20.51 -13.32 12.71
N ARG A 311 -21.54 -13.67 13.48
CA ARG A 311 -22.22 -12.78 14.44
C ARG A 311 -22.73 -13.55 15.65
N ASP A 312 -22.55 -12.97 16.83
CA ASP A 312 -23.12 -13.42 18.09
C ASP A 312 -24.14 -12.38 18.60
N PRO A 313 -25.34 -12.78 19.05
CA PRO A 313 -25.91 -14.14 19.09
C PRO A 313 -26.64 -14.56 17.80
N THR A 314 -26.59 -13.76 16.74
CA THR A 314 -27.47 -13.92 15.57
C THR A 314 -27.16 -15.16 14.72
N TYR A 315 -25.89 -15.52 14.55
CA TYR A 315 -25.43 -16.59 13.66
C TYR A 315 -24.50 -17.56 14.38
N PRO A 316 -25.03 -18.32 15.37
CA PRO A 316 -24.23 -19.24 16.15
C PRO A 316 -23.63 -20.33 15.27
N ASN A 317 -22.35 -20.67 15.49
CA ASN A 317 -21.59 -21.70 14.77
C ASN A 317 -21.40 -21.48 13.26
N GLN A 318 -21.77 -20.31 12.74
CA GLN A 318 -21.68 -20.03 11.30
C GLN A 318 -20.41 -19.25 10.96
N MET A 319 -19.70 -19.71 9.93
CA MET A 319 -18.62 -18.97 9.29
C MET A 319 -19.00 -18.61 7.87
N TRP A 320 -18.83 -17.35 7.49
CA TRP A 320 -19.17 -16.84 6.17
C TRP A 320 -17.89 -16.33 5.48
N LEU A 321 -17.84 -16.44 4.15
CA LEU A 321 -16.71 -15.92 3.34
C LEU A 321 -16.47 -14.42 3.62
N ASP A 322 -17.54 -13.64 3.80
CA ASP A 322 -17.48 -12.23 4.20
C ASP A 322 -16.64 -12.04 5.46
N GLY A 323 -16.85 -12.89 6.47
CA GLY A 323 -16.16 -12.83 7.76
C GLY A 323 -14.64 -12.89 7.62
N ILE A 324 -14.13 -13.64 6.65
CA ILE A 324 -12.69 -13.68 6.37
C ILE A 324 -12.21 -12.32 5.87
N TYR A 325 -12.93 -11.69 4.95
CA TYR A 325 -12.57 -10.35 4.47
C TYR A 325 -12.59 -9.32 5.60
N MET A 326 -13.59 -9.37 6.49
CA MET A 326 -13.75 -8.38 7.56
C MET A 326 -12.70 -8.54 8.66
N SER A 327 -12.42 -9.77 9.09
CA SER A 327 -11.59 -10.04 10.28
C SER A 327 -10.12 -10.29 9.94
N THR A 328 -9.82 -11.22 9.03
CA THR A 328 -8.45 -11.74 8.87
C THR A 328 -7.50 -10.72 8.25
N ASN A 329 -8.00 -9.83 7.38
CA ASN A 329 -7.22 -8.69 6.88
C ASN A 329 -6.72 -7.82 8.04
N PHE A 330 -7.66 -7.35 8.86
CA PHE A 330 -7.33 -6.50 9.98
C PHE A 330 -6.44 -7.24 10.99
N TYR A 331 -6.78 -8.49 11.31
CA TYR A 331 -6.02 -9.31 12.26
C TYR A 331 -4.56 -9.51 11.79
N ALA A 332 -4.35 -9.92 10.54
CA ALA A 332 -3.01 -10.11 9.99
C ALA A 332 -2.21 -8.81 9.94
N LEU A 333 -2.83 -7.69 9.55
CA LEU A 333 -2.15 -6.39 9.52
C LEU A 333 -1.76 -5.93 10.93
N TYR A 334 -2.66 -6.06 11.89
CA TYR A 334 -2.39 -5.71 13.28
C TYR A 334 -1.27 -6.57 13.86
N THR A 335 -1.37 -7.90 13.73
CA THR A 335 -0.36 -8.85 14.20
C THR A 335 0.99 -8.56 13.56
N ALA A 336 1.06 -8.29 12.25
CA ALA A 336 2.31 -7.94 11.58
C ALA A 336 2.98 -6.66 12.13
N TRP A 337 2.20 -5.68 12.59
CA TRP A 337 2.75 -4.41 13.06
C TRP A 337 3.12 -4.41 14.54
N PHE A 338 2.35 -5.13 15.36
CA PHE A 338 2.43 -5.01 16.81
C PHE A 338 2.78 -6.31 17.53
N ASP A 339 2.69 -7.46 16.85
CA ASP A 339 2.82 -8.78 17.48
C ASP A 339 3.38 -9.83 16.50
N ALA A 340 4.39 -9.46 15.72
CA ALA A 340 4.84 -10.22 14.55
C ALA A 340 5.37 -11.64 14.89
N ASP A 341 5.85 -11.83 16.12
CA ASP A 341 6.37 -13.11 16.60
C ASP A 341 5.29 -13.99 17.28
N ASN A 342 4.04 -13.54 17.35
CA ASN A 342 2.94 -14.31 17.92
C ASN A 342 2.47 -15.42 16.97
N SER A 343 3.14 -16.57 17.08
CA SER A 343 2.80 -17.76 16.31
C SER A 343 1.36 -18.23 16.50
N THR A 344 0.78 -18.09 17.69
CA THR A 344 -0.61 -18.50 17.94
C THR A 344 -1.61 -17.63 17.16
N ALA A 345 -1.36 -16.32 17.06
CA ALA A 345 -2.20 -15.43 16.26
C ALA A 345 -2.10 -15.74 14.76
N TRP A 346 -0.89 -16.04 14.28
CA TRP A 346 -0.68 -16.45 12.89
C TRP A 346 -1.32 -17.80 12.56
N ASP A 347 -1.19 -18.78 13.46
CA ASP A 347 -1.81 -20.10 13.32
C ASP A 347 -3.35 -19.97 13.37
N ASP A 348 -3.90 -19.08 14.21
CA ASP A 348 -5.34 -18.79 14.28
C ASP A 348 -5.86 -18.12 12.99
N ILE A 349 -5.13 -17.15 12.43
CA ILE A 349 -5.47 -16.52 11.14
C ILE A 349 -5.54 -17.58 10.05
N MET A 350 -4.55 -18.48 9.97
CA MET A 350 -4.51 -19.55 8.98
C MET A 350 -5.67 -20.53 9.16
N LEU A 351 -5.98 -20.92 10.40
CA LEU A 351 -7.11 -21.79 10.70
C LEU A 351 -8.44 -21.23 10.16
N GLN A 352 -8.65 -19.91 10.18
CA GLN A 352 -9.86 -19.32 9.61
C GLN A 352 -9.98 -19.55 8.10
N PHE A 353 -8.87 -19.51 7.37
CA PHE A 353 -8.85 -19.85 5.94
C PHE A 353 -9.05 -21.34 5.72
N ASP A 354 -8.33 -22.18 6.47
CA ASP A 354 -8.38 -23.64 6.33
C ASP A 354 -9.82 -24.16 6.55
N LEU A 355 -10.53 -23.68 7.57
CA LEU A 355 -11.92 -24.06 7.83
C LEU A 355 -12.88 -23.62 6.71
N ILE A 356 -12.67 -22.44 6.14
CA ILE A 356 -13.48 -21.97 5.01
C ILE A 356 -13.20 -22.80 3.76
N GLU A 357 -11.94 -23.10 3.46
CA GLU A 357 -11.59 -23.95 2.31
C GLU A 357 -12.14 -25.37 2.50
N GLU A 358 -11.95 -25.97 3.68
CA GLU A 358 -12.42 -27.32 4.00
C GLU A 358 -13.93 -27.47 3.82
N HIS A 359 -14.71 -26.50 4.30
CA HIS A 359 -16.16 -26.63 4.37
C HIS A 359 -16.92 -25.93 3.24
N CYS A 360 -16.30 -24.97 2.54
CA CYS A 360 -16.96 -24.24 1.47
C CYS A 360 -16.50 -24.63 0.07
N LEU A 361 -15.38 -25.33 -0.12
CA LEU A 361 -14.85 -25.65 -1.44
C LEU A 361 -15.76 -26.65 -2.18
N ARG A 362 -16.10 -26.30 -3.42
CA ARG A 362 -16.89 -27.11 -4.34
C ARG A 362 -15.98 -27.86 -5.32
N GLU A 363 -16.56 -28.85 -6.00
CA GLU A 363 -15.85 -29.62 -7.03
C GLU A 363 -15.39 -28.77 -8.23
N ASP A 364 -16.10 -27.69 -8.55
CA ASP A 364 -15.76 -26.72 -9.60
C ASP A 364 -14.67 -25.70 -9.18
N GLY A 365 -14.18 -25.78 -7.94
CA GLY A 365 -13.18 -24.89 -7.39
C GLY A 365 -13.71 -23.54 -6.92
N LEU A 366 -15.03 -23.31 -6.93
CA LEU A 366 -15.65 -22.14 -6.28
C LEU A 366 -15.97 -22.44 -4.81
N LEU A 367 -16.27 -21.40 -4.04
CA LEU A 367 -16.65 -21.52 -2.63
C LEU A 367 -18.14 -21.22 -2.44
N VAL A 368 -18.85 -22.04 -1.66
CA VAL A 368 -20.19 -21.65 -1.16
C VAL A 368 -20.08 -20.52 -0.14
N HIS A 369 -21.16 -19.73 0.01
CA HIS A 369 -21.13 -18.48 0.80
C HIS A 369 -20.68 -18.64 2.26
N GLY A 370 -20.96 -19.77 2.86
CA GLY A 370 -20.59 -20.06 4.24
C GLY A 370 -21.06 -21.44 4.64
N PHE A 371 -20.71 -21.81 5.87
CA PHE A 371 -21.10 -23.07 6.47
C PHE A 371 -21.55 -22.86 7.92
N ASP A 372 -22.44 -23.72 8.39
CA ASP A 372 -22.81 -23.84 9.79
C ASP A 372 -22.17 -25.12 10.33
N TYR A 373 -21.22 -24.97 11.27
CA TYR A 373 -20.49 -26.09 11.86
C TYR A 373 -21.45 -27.07 12.57
N SER A 374 -22.54 -26.56 13.16
CA SER A 374 -23.56 -27.37 13.85
C SER A 374 -24.57 -28.03 12.90
N LYS A 375 -24.60 -27.59 11.63
CA LYS A 375 -25.60 -27.99 10.62
C LYS A 375 -27.05 -27.73 11.04
N ALA A 376 -27.28 -26.77 11.95
CA ALA A 376 -28.60 -26.44 12.47
C ALA A 376 -29.37 -25.48 11.56
N ALA A 377 -28.68 -24.63 10.81
CA ALA A 377 -29.28 -23.69 9.89
C ALA A 377 -29.98 -24.42 8.72
N VAL A 378 -31.15 -23.93 8.31
CA VAL A 378 -31.98 -24.55 7.25
C VAL A 378 -31.26 -24.62 5.90
N TRP A 379 -30.34 -23.70 5.65
CA TRP A 379 -29.51 -23.67 4.43
C TRP A 379 -28.24 -24.52 4.52
N ALA A 380 -27.91 -25.08 5.70
CA ALA A 380 -26.70 -25.86 5.88
C ALA A 380 -26.73 -27.11 5.00
N GLY A 381 -25.84 -27.17 3.99
CA GLY A 381 -25.83 -28.21 2.96
C GLY A 381 -26.63 -27.90 1.69
N MET A 382 -27.27 -26.74 1.59
CA MET A 382 -28.02 -26.27 0.41
C MET A 382 -27.39 -25.04 -0.27
N SER A 383 -26.24 -24.56 0.20
CA SER A 383 -25.80 -23.19 -0.09
C SER A 383 -25.42 -22.95 -1.56
N SER A 384 -26.03 -21.91 -2.13
CA SER A 384 -25.59 -21.27 -3.36
C SER A 384 -24.19 -20.66 -3.19
N THR A 385 -23.37 -20.69 -4.23
CA THR A 385 -22.15 -19.90 -4.35
C THR A 385 -22.51 -18.43 -4.21
N SER A 386 -21.90 -17.72 -3.26
CA SER A 386 -22.01 -16.27 -3.25
C SER A 386 -21.02 -15.67 -4.25
N HIS A 387 -21.42 -14.55 -4.86
CA HIS A 387 -20.54 -13.59 -5.53
C HIS A 387 -19.37 -13.08 -4.66
N LYS A 388 -19.29 -13.47 -3.39
CA LYS A 388 -18.34 -12.95 -2.39
C LYS A 388 -17.29 -13.99 -2.06
N SER A 389 -16.37 -14.20 -2.98
CA SER A 389 -15.18 -14.99 -2.69
C SER A 389 -14.04 -14.10 -2.15
N LEU A 390 -13.06 -14.74 -1.52
CA LEU A 390 -11.93 -14.15 -0.78
C LEU A 390 -11.04 -13.26 -1.67
N PHE A 391 -11.31 -11.95 -1.83
CA PHE A 391 -10.53 -11.13 -2.78
C PHE A 391 -10.10 -9.76 -2.28
N HIS A 392 -9.18 -9.66 -1.31
CA HIS A 392 -8.58 -8.35 -1.01
C HIS A 392 -7.22 -8.42 -0.30
N PRO A 393 -6.11 -8.19 -1.01
CA PRO A 393 -4.81 -8.10 -0.36
C PRO A 393 -4.68 -6.83 0.48
N LEU A 394 -3.98 -6.96 1.61
CA LEU A 394 -3.49 -5.84 2.41
C LEU A 394 -2.58 -4.88 1.61
N PRO A 395 -2.45 -3.61 2.04
CA PRO A 395 -1.29 -2.76 1.72
C PRO A 395 -0.11 -3.15 2.60
N LEU A 396 0.38 -4.37 2.51
CA LEU A 396 1.70 -4.65 3.07
C LEU A 396 2.72 -4.06 2.10
N SER A 397 3.15 -2.84 2.40
CA SER A 397 4.31 -2.26 1.73
C SER A 397 5.49 -3.22 1.85
N SER A 398 6.33 -3.25 0.83
CA SER A 398 7.53 -4.09 0.74
C SER A 398 8.54 -3.87 1.89
N SER A 399 8.27 -2.95 2.82
CA SER A 399 9.09 -2.69 4.01
C SER A 399 8.82 -3.66 5.17
N LEU A 400 7.63 -4.29 5.27
CA LEU A 400 7.34 -5.32 6.29
C LEU A 400 7.87 -6.72 5.94
N ILE A 401 8.18 -6.95 4.68
CA ILE A 401 8.81 -8.20 4.18
C ILE A 401 10.28 -8.35 4.65
N LYS A 402 10.80 -7.39 5.43
CA LYS A 402 12.21 -7.35 5.88
C LYS A 402 12.47 -7.85 7.31
N GLN A 403 11.48 -8.40 8.02
CA GLN A 403 11.77 -9.11 9.27
C GLN A 403 11.98 -10.60 8.99
N GLU A 404 13.25 -11.03 9.08
CA GLU A 404 13.66 -12.43 8.99
C GLU A 404 13.28 -13.17 10.28
N SER A 405 12.02 -13.57 10.41
CA SER A 405 11.67 -14.79 11.13
C SER A 405 11.06 -15.76 10.11
N ASN A 406 11.75 -16.89 9.90
CA ASN A 406 11.55 -17.76 8.72
C ASN A 406 10.15 -18.41 8.70
N LYS A 407 9.44 -18.47 9.84
CA LYS A 407 8.06 -18.97 9.95
C LYS A 407 7.01 -17.86 9.75
N SER A 408 7.14 -16.71 10.43
CA SER A 408 6.17 -15.61 10.28
C SER A 408 6.20 -14.99 8.88
N LEU A 409 7.33 -14.95 8.18
CA LEU A 409 7.38 -14.48 6.79
C LEU A 409 6.74 -15.48 5.81
N GLN A 410 6.85 -16.79 6.07
CA GLN A 410 6.19 -17.81 5.25
C GLN A 410 4.69 -17.81 5.48
N ILE A 411 4.25 -17.72 6.75
CA ILE A 411 2.83 -17.55 7.07
C ILE A 411 2.34 -16.22 6.54
N LEU A 412 3.07 -15.12 6.69
CA LEU A 412 2.71 -13.83 6.10
C LEU A 412 2.63 -13.91 4.58
N LYS A 413 3.49 -14.68 3.90
CA LYS A 413 3.38 -14.96 2.46
C LYS A 413 2.15 -15.80 2.13
N GLN A 414 1.83 -16.82 2.93
CA GLN A 414 0.66 -17.68 2.73
C GLN A 414 -0.64 -16.93 3.01
N VAL A 415 -0.69 -16.19 4.11
CA VAL A 415 -1.71 -15.20 4.45
C VAL A 415 -1.76 -14.12 3.37
N LEU A 416 -0.64 -13.65 2.82
CA LEU A 416 -0.65 -12.72 1.70
C LEU A 416 -1.12 -13.37 0.41
N LEU A 417 -0.93 -14.67 0.17
CA LEU A 417 -1.49 -15.41 -0.96
C LEU A 417 -3.02 -15.55 -0.80
N HIS A 418 -3.47 -15.95 0.38
CA HIS A 418 -4.89 -16.06 0.73
C HIS A 418 -5.59 -14.69 0.76
N LEU A 419 -4.99 -13.69 1.40
CA LEU A 419 -5.48 -12.31 1.41
C LEU A 419 -5.33 -11.66 0.04
N SER A 420 -4.25 -11.92 -0.72
CA SER A 420 -4.15 -11.44 -2.11
C SER A 420 -5.17 -12.02 -3.07
N GLY A 421 -5.93 -12.96 -2.55
CA GLY A 421 -7.20 -13.40 -3.07
C GLY A 421 -7.06 -14.51 -4.06
N ILE A 422 -5.87 -15.05 -4.27
CA ILE A 422 -5.67 -16.03 -5.32
C ILE A 422 -4.71 -17.09 -4.82
N ALA A 423 -5.28 -18.05 -4.11
CA ALA A 423 -4.77 -19.40 -4.31
C ALA A 423 -4.93 -19.70 -5.81
N PRO A 424 -3.90 -20.21 -6.52
CA PRO A 424 -3.97 -20.44 -7.96
C PRO A 424 -5.22 -21.21 -8.41
N TRP A 425 -5.74 -22.11 -7.56
CA TRP A 425 -7.00 -22.82 -7.80
C TRP A 425 -8.22 -21.87 -7.89
N ALA A 426 -8.32 -20.86 -7.03
CA ALA A 426 -9.46 -19.95 -6.99
C ALA A 426 -9.48 -19.00 -8.20
N ALA A 427 -8.31 -18.52 -8.64
CA ALA A 427 -8.22 -17.77 -9.89
C ALA A 427 -8.61 -18.60 -11.10
N GLN A 428 -8.20 -19.86 -11.13
CA GLN A 428 -8.54 -20.75 -12.22
C GLN A 428 -10.05 -21.00 -12.27
N ALA A 429 -10.68 -21.27 -11.13
CA ALA A 429 -12.14 -21.45 -11.03
C ALA A 429 -12.89 -20.18 -11.45
N LEU A 430 -12.47 -19.00 -10.98
CA LEU A 430 -13.08 -17.73 -11.40
C LEU A 430 -12.89 -17.43 -12.88
N LYS A 431 -11.71 -17.73 -13.43
CA LYS A 431 -11.44 -17.55 -14.86
C LYS A 431 -12.36 -18.42 -15.70
N GLN A 432 -12.66 -19.64 -15.24
CA GLN A 432 -13.63 -20.54 -15.89
C GLN A 432 -15.07 -20.04 -15.74
N ALA A 433 -15.40 -19.42 -14.60
CA ALA A 433 -16.72 -18.87 -14.31
C ALA A 433 -17.00 -17.49 -14.92
N GLN A 434 -16.04 -16.84 -15.60
CA GLN A 434 -16.24 -15.53 -16.21
C GLN A 434 -17.20 -15.65 -17.41
N ASP A 435 -18.24 -14.83 -17.42
CA ASP A 435 -19.17 -14.71 -18.54
C ASP A 435 -18.47 -14.16 -19.81
N GLU A 436 -19.06 -14.40 -20.98
CA GLU A 436 -18.55 -13.92 -22.27
C GLU A 436 -18.33 -12.39 -22.28
N GLY A 437 -19.18 -11.64 -21.57
CA GLY A 437 -19.09 -10.19 -21.41
C GLY A 437 -17.97 -9.73 -20.47
N GLY A 438 -17.29 -10.64 -19.77
CA GLY A 438 -16.16 -10.34 -18.88
C GLY A 438 -16.53 -10.21 -17.40
N GLY A 439 -17.80 -10.42 -17.03
CA GLY A 439 -18.27 -10.27 -15.65
C GLY A 439 -18.56 -11.58 -14.98
N TRP A 440 -19.06 -11.50 -13.75
CA TRP A 440 -19.51 -12.67 -12.99
C TRP A 440 -20.94 -12.47 -12.52
N TYR A 441 -21.71 -13.54 -12.60
CA TYR A 441 -23.09 -13.57 -12.15
C TYR A 441 -23.21 -13.46 -10.64
N LEU A 442 -24.32 -12.90 -10.15
CA LEU A 442 -24.65 -12.83 -8.71
C LEU A 442 -24.59 -14.23 -8.07
N ILE A 443 -25.13 -15.24 -8.77
CA ILE A 443 -25.02 -16.66 -8.38
C ILE A 443 -24.33 -17.43 -9.51
N MET A 444 -23.26 -18.15 -9.17
CA MET A 444 -22.37 -18.80 -10.13
C MET A 444 -22.51 -20.33 -10.19
N ASN A 445 -23.44 -20.96 -9.46
CA ASN A 445 -23.66 -22.41 -9.62
C ASN A 445 -24.22 -22.69 -11.01
N ASP A 446 -23.80 -23.78 -11.66
CA ASP A 446 -24.12 -24.19 -13.03
C ASP A 446 -25.58 -23.97 -13.51
N GLN A 447 -26.57 -24.04 -12.62
CA GLN A 447 -27.99 -23.84 -12.96
C GLN A 447 -28.43 -22.37 -13.06
N TYR A 448 -27.73 -21.43 -12.42
CA TYR A 448 -28.19 -20.04 -12.28
C TYR A 448 -27.69 -19.07 -13.35
N PRO A 449 -26.51 -19.21 -13.99
CA PRO A 449 -26.11 -18.34 -15.10
C PRO A 449 -27.14 -18.31 -16.24
N SER A 450 -27.87 -19.40 -16.45
CA SER A 450 -28.97 -19.48 -17.43
C SER A 450 -30.33 -19.00 -16.91
N ASP A 451 -30.47 -18.68 -15.61
CA ASP A 451 -31.73 -18.18 -15.04
C ASP A 451 -31.92 -16.70 -15.46
N PRO A 452 -33.03 -16.34 -16.13
CA PRO A 452 -33.24 -14.98 -16.63
C PRO A 452 -33.36 -13.92 -15.53
N ARG A 453 -33.52 -14.32 -14.27
CA ARG A 453 -33.58 -13.42 -13.11
C ARG A 453 -32.18 -13.12 -12.56
N ASN A 454 -31.19 -13.96 -12.86
CA ASN A 454 -29.80 -13.73 -12.47
C ASN A 454 -29.18 -12.62 -13.34
N TYR A 455 -28.14 -11.98 -12.84
CA TYR A 455 -27.51 -10.87 -13.52
C TYR A 455 -26.03 -10.79 -13.21
N ILE A 456 -25.26 -10.14 -14.10
CA ILE A 456 -23.86 -9.80 -13.85
C ILE A 456 -23.81 -8.70 -12.79
N GLU A 457 -23.24 -9.04 -11.64
CA GLU A 457 -23.23 -8.19 -10.45
C GLU A 457 -21.90 -7.44 -10.34
N SER A 458 -21.95 -6.14 -10.08
CA SER A 458 -20.81 -5.26 -10.27
C SER A 458 -19.80 -5.31 -9.12
N SER A 459 -20.23 -5.51 -7.87
CA SER A 459 -19.32 -5.51 -6.72
C SER A 459 -18.43 -6.75 -6.68
N GLY A 460 -18.98 -7.96 -6.87
CA GLY A 460 -18.25 -9.21 -7.01
C GLY A 460 -17.33 -9.18 -8.23
N SER A 461 -17.83 -8.71 -9.38
CA SER A 461 -17.00 -8.53 -10.58
C SER A 461 -15.82 -7.57 -10.35
N ALA A 462 -16.04 -6.48 -9.59
CA ALA A 462 -14.98 -5.53 -9.22
C ALA A 462 -13.96 -6.14 -8.27
N MET A 463 -14.42 -6.92 -7.29
CA MET A 463 -13.54 -7.65 -6.36
C MET A 463 -12.67 -8.67 -7.08
N PHE A 464 -13.24 -9.45 -8.00
CA PHE A 464 -12.51 -10.46 -8.77
C PHE A 464 -11.50 -9.81 -9.71
N THR A 465 -11.92 -8.77 -10.42
CA THR A 465 -11.03 -7.96 -11.28
C THR A 465 -9.87 -7.37 -10.47
N TYR A 466 -10.15 -6.82 -9.28
CA TYR A 466 -9.12 -6.32 -8.37
C TYR A 466 -8.15 -7.43 -7.92
N GLY A 467 -8.68 -8.60 -7.58
CA GLY A 467 -7.92 -9.81 -7.25
C GLY A 467 -6.94 -10.18 -8.36
N PHE A 468 -7.42 -10.36 -9.59
CA PHE A 468 -6.55 -10.70 -10.74
C PHE A 468 -5.47 -9.65 -10.98
N LEU A 469 -5.85 -8.37 -11.07
CA LEU A 469 -4.91 -7.28 -11.34
C LEU A 469 -3.84 -7.17 -10.24
N LYS A 470 -4.23 -7.36 -8.97
CA LYS A 470 -3.29 -7.28 -7.85
C LYS A 470 -2.44 -8.54 -7.71
N GLY A 471 -2.99 -9.71 -8.00
CA GLY A 471 -2.25 -10.97 -8.08
C GLY A 471 -1.15 -10.92 -9.14
N ILE A 472 -1.48 -10.44 -10.35
CA ILE A 472 -0.52 -10.22 -11.44
C ILE A 472 0.55 -9.22 -11.02
N ARG A 473 0.15 -8.04 -10.51
CA ARG A 473 1.09 -6.98 -10.12
C ARG A 473 2.10 -7.41 -9.05
N ASN A 474 1.68 -8.31 -8.16
CA ASN A 474 2.52 -8.83 -7.08
C ASN A 474 3.31 -10.09 -7.46
N GLY A 475 3.11 -10.65 -8.67
CA GLY A 475 3.77 -11.87 -9.13
C GLY A 475 3.19 -13.16 -8.54
N PHE A 476 1.97 -13.13 -7.99
CA PHE A 476 1.26 -14.33 -7.52
C PHE A 476 0.49 -15.04 -8.64
N LEU A 477 0.20 -14.31 -9.72
CA LEU A 477 -0.39 -14.85 -10.93
C LEU A 477 0.47 -14.54 -12.14
N GLU A 478 0.56 -15.52 -13.03
CA GLU A 478 1.25 -15.37 -14.31
C GLU A 478 0.46 -14.43 -15.23
N GLU A 479 1.05 -13.29 -15.59
CA GLU A 479 0.41 -12.29 -16.46
C GLU A 479 -0.06 -12.90 -17.79
N SER A 480 0.76 -13.79 -18.37
CA SER A 480 0.43 -14.47 -19.63
C SER A 480 -0.84 -15.33 -19.56
N GLU A 481 -1.22 -15.77 -18.37
CA GLU A 481 -2.39 -16.62 -18.16
C GLU A 481 -3.64 -15.81 -17.74
N TYR A 482 -3.46 -14.72 -16.99
CA TYR A 482 -4.55 -14.02 -16.30
C TYR A 482 -4.81 -12.57 -16.74
N SER A 483 -3.94 -11.96 -17.56
CA SER A 483 -4.15 -10.59 -18.07
C SER A 483 -5.47 -10.45 -18.83
N GLN A 484 -5.79 -11.41 -19.71
CA GLN A 484 -7.00 -11.33 -20.54
C GLN A 484 -8.29 -11.34 -19.72
N VAL A 485 -8.39 -12.19 -18.69
CA VAL A 485 -9.57 -12.24 -17.80
C VAL A 485 -9.70 -10.93 -16.99
N ALA A 486 -8.58 -10.39 -16.51
CA ALA A 486 -8.54 -9.13 -15.77
C ALA A 486 -8.95 -7.93 -16.64
N ASP A 487 -8.44 -7.84 -17.87
CA ASP A 487 -8.73 -6.76 -18.81
C ASP A 487 -10.21 -6.77 -19.24
N LYS A 488 -10.77 -7.96 -19.50
CA LYS A 488 -12.20 -8.11 -19.80
C LYS A 488 -13.07 -7.65 -18.64
N GLY A 489 -12.74 -8.06 -17.42
CA GLY A 489 -13.43 -7.62 -16.20
C GLY A 489 -13.37 -6.10 -16.04
N TYR A 490 -12.19 -5.51 -16.14
CA TYR A 490 -12.03 -4.06 -16.02
C TYR A 490 -12.82 -3.29 -17.10
N LYS A 491 -12.75 -3.76 -18.36
CA LYS A 491 -13.49 -3.16 -19.46
C LYS A 491 -14.99 -3.19 -19.22
N LEU A 492 -15.54 -4.34 -18.81
CA LEU A 492 -16.97 -4.45 -18.49
C LEU A 492 -17.36 -3.48 -17.37
N LEU A 493 -16.59 -3.41 -16.29
CA LEU A 493 -16.89 -2.55 -15.14
C LEU A 493 -17.03 -1.09 -15.55
N VAL A 494 -16.11 -0.63 -16.39
CA VAL A 494 -16.11 0.74 -16.92
C VAL A 494 -17.24 0.96 -17.91
N ASP A 495 -17.43 0.05 -18.88
CA ASP A 495 -18.38 0.26 -19.97
C ASP A 495 -19.84 0.13 -19.51
N ARG A 496 -20.11 -0.69 -18.49
CA ARG A 496 -21.47 -1.04 -18.07
C ARG A 496 -21.91 -0.40 -16.75
N PHE A 497 -21.03 -0.29 -15.76
CA PHE A 497 -21.42 0.08 -14.39
C PHE A 497 -21.00 1.48 -13.98
N VAL A 498 -20.23 2.17 -14.82
CA VAL A 498 -19.85 3.57 -14.61
C VAL A 498 -20.72 4.47 -15.48
N SER A 499 -21.50 5.35 -14.85
CA SER A 499 -22.27 6.38 -15.55
C SER A 499 -21.86 7.79 -15.10
N LYS A 500 -21.94 8.75 -16.04
CA LYS A 500 -21.61 10.15 -15.80
C LYS A 500 -22.87 10.94 -15.50
N ASN A 501 -22.88 11.64 -14.38
CA ASN A 501 -23.93 12.60 -14.03
C ASN A 501 -23.72 13.95 -14.73
N ASP A 502 -24.81 14.70 -14.91
CA ASP A 502 -24.80 16.06 -15.48
C ASP A 502 -23.95 17.05 -14.67
N ASN A 503 -23.89 16.86 -13.35
CA ASN A 503 -23.05 17.66 -12.45
C ASN A 503 -21.55 17.29 -12.52
N GLY A 504 -21.16 16.40 -13.42
CA GLY A 504 -19.77 15.96 -13.62
C GLY A 504 -19.31 14.84 -12.68
N THR A 505 -20.14 14.38 -11.75
CA THR A 505 -19.83 13.24 -10.86
C THR A 505 -20.08 11.89 -11.54
N LEU A 506 -19.64 10.82 -10.90
CA LEU A 506 -19.74 9.44 -11.35
C LEU A 506 -20.73 8.67 -10.47
N ASN A 507 -21.55 7.82 -11.08
CA ASN A 507 -22.30 6.76 -10.40
C ASN A 507 -21.69 5.39 -10.67
N TRP A 508 -21.90 4.50 -9.70
CA TRP A 508 -21.61 3.08 -9.80
C TRP A 508 -22.93 2.32 -9.72
N GLU A 509 -23.22 1.48 -10.70
CA GLU A 509 -24.49 0.77 -10.86
C GLU A 509 -24.32 -0.75 -10.78
N GLY A 510 -25.43 -1.49 -10.68
CA GLY A 510 -25.44 -2.96 -10.73
C GLY A 510 -24.91 -3.67 -9.48
N THR A 511 -24.78 -2.95 -8.35
CA THR A 511 -24.38 -3.52 -7.07
C THR A 511 -25.56 -4.19 -6.39
N VAL A 512 -25.40 -5.41 -5.91
CA VAL A 512 -26.39 -6.05 -5.04
C VAL A 512 -26.52 -5.32 -3.70
N GLU A 513 -27.73 -5.13 -3.19
CA GLU A 513 -27.94 -4.44 -1.92
C GLU A 513 -27.41 -5.26 -0.73
N VAL A 514 -27.93 -6.48 -0.55
CA VAL A 514 -27.46 -7.43 0.49
C VAL A 514 -27.62 -8.87 0.00
N GLY A 515 -26.56 -9.68 0.12
CA GLY A 515 -26.63 -11.14 0.10
C GLY A 515 -26.39 -11.69 1.51
N SER A 516 -27.34 -12.47 2.05
CA SER A 516 -27.35 -12.96 3.44
C SER A 516 -27.81 -14.42 3.52
N LEU A 517 -27.27 -15.16 4.50
CA LEU A 517 -27.73 -16.51 4.87
C LEU A 517 -28.74 -16.49 6.03
N SER A 518 -29.45 -15.38 6.24
CA SER A 518 -30.46 -15.25 7.30
C SER A 518 -31.78 -16.00 7.02
N SER A 519 -31.93 -16.59 5.84
CA SER A 519 -33.13 -17.31 5.38
C SER A 519 -32.77 -18.69 4.81
N ASN A 520 -33.49 -19.21 3.82
CA ASN A 520 -33.19 -20.52 3.21
C ASN A 520 -32.03 -20.50 2.19
N GLY A 521 -31.39 -19.35 1.97
CA GLY A 521 -30.27 -19.21 1.02
C GLY A 521 -30.64 -19.46 -0.44
N SER A 522 -31.94 -19.43 -0.78
CA SER A 522 -32.42 -19.62 -2.15
C SER A 522 -32.50 -18.31 -2.93
N PHE A 523 -32.39 -18.40 -4.25
CA PHE A 523 -32.57 -17.30 -5.18
C PHE A 523 -33.93 -16.57 -5.04
N GLU A 524 -34.95 -17.22 -4.47
CA GLU A 524 -36.31 -16.67 -4.37
C GLU A 524 -36.48 -15.62 -3.25
N VAL A 525 -35.45 -15.38 -2.43
CA VAL A 525 -35.49 -14.36 -1.37
C VAL A 525 -34.89 -13.04 -1.87
N SER A 526 -35.61 -12.35 -2.75
CA SER A 526 -35.68 -10.89 -2.78
C SER A 526 -36.91 -10.43 -3.58
N PRO A 527 -38.11 -10.39 -2.98
CA PRO A 527 -39.32 -9.90 -3.66
C PRO A 527 -39.40 -8.38 -3.77
N ASP A 528 -38.54 -7.63 -3.09
CA ASP A 528 -38.62 -6.17 -3.04
C ASP A 528 -37.25 -5.60 -3.38
N VAL A 529 -37.07 -5.06 -4.60
CA VAL A 529 -36.38 -3.79 -4.95
C VAL A 529 -36.40 -3.65 -6.49
N TYR A 530 -37.06 -2.59 -6.98
CA TYR A 530 -36.81 -1.97 -8.30
C TYR A 530 -35.85 -0.80 -8.11
#